data_AF-A0A961E4H5-F1
#
_entry.id   AF-A0A961E4H5-F1
#
_cell.length_a   1.000
_cell.length_b   1.000
_cell.length_c   1.000
_cell.angle_alpha   90.00
_cell.angle_beta   90.00
_cell.angle_gamma   90.00
#
_symmetry.space_group_name_H-M   'P 1'
#
loop_
_entity.id
_entity.type
_entity.pdbx_description
1 polymer ?
#
loop_
_entity_poly.entity_id
_entity_poly.type
_entity_poly.pdbx_seq_one_letter_code
_entity_poly.pdbx_strand_id
1 'polypeptide(L)'
;VTYQDYPGIGSKNPNDVPADVTTIANTRLLDPNVLSRTFTQLQQLKNFYGFPPTLDIDRYDIDGELQDYIVAAREIAPKSLTGNQTDWINRHTVYTHGNGFVAAPANRVNAIARTTQEAAGSSNNSGYPVFDLSEAEKKVIAVDQPRIYFGEVMAEANPDYAIVGGNGQSPREYD
;
A
#
# COMPACT_ATOMS: atom_id res chain seq x y z
N VAL A 1 -20.55 1.13 -36.31
CA VAL A 1 -20.03 1.94 -35.20
C VAL A 1 -20.59 3.33 -35.36
N THR A 2 -21.31 3.83 -34.35
CA THR A 2 -21.91 5.16 -34.39
C THR A 2 -20.95 6.10 -33.67
N TYR A 3 -20.41 7.08 -34.39
CA TYR A 3 -19.55 8.09 -33.80
C TYR A 3 -20.42 9.22 -33.28
N GLN A 4 -20.23 9.58 -32.03
CA GLN A 4 -20.88 10.72 -31.40
C GLN A 4 -19.82 11.79 -31.20
N ASP A 5 -19.97 12.94 -31.84
CA ASP A 5 -19.06 14.06 -31.66
C ASP A 5 -19.22 14.62 -30.23
N TYR A 6 -18.10 14.69 -29.51
CA TYR A 6 -18.02 15.36 -28.22
C TYR A 6 -17.36 16.74 -28.42
N PRO A 7 -18.14 17.84 -28.48
CA PRO A 7 -17.63 19.15 -28.83
C PRO A 7 -16.79 19.82 -27.72
N GLY A 8 -16.74 19.25 -26.51
CA GLY A 8 -15.98 19.80 -25.39
C GLY A 8 -16.50 21.14 -24.84
N ILE A 9 -17.65 21.61 -25.30
CA ILE A 9 -18.26 22.86 -24.84
C ILE A 9 -19.17 22.55 -23.65
N GLY A 10 -18.76 22.97 -22.46
CA GLY A 10 -19.57 22.89 -21.25
C GLY A 10 -20.85 23.74 -21.39
N SER A 11 -22.01 23.10 -21.25
CA SER A 11 -23.33 23.77 -21.35
C SER A 11 -23.81 24.37 -20.02
N LYS A 12 -23.03 24.24 -18.95
CA LYS A 12 -23.30 24.80 -17.62
C LYS A 12 -22.24 25.83 -17.26
N ASN A 13 -22.65 26.88 -16.55
CA ASN A 13 -21.73 27.83 -15.93
C ASN A 13 -20.80 27.06 -14.96
N PRO A 14 -19.48 27.25 -14.99
CA PRO A 14 -18.55 26.57 -14.10
C PRO A 14 -18.89 26.66 -12.61
N ASN A 15 -19.57 27.74 -12.19
CA ASN A 15 -20.03 27.92 -10.81
C ASN A 15 -21.30 27.10 -10.48
N ASP A 16 -22.06 26.69 -11.50
CA ASP A 16 -23.31 25.92 -11.40
C ASP A 16 -23.10 24.43 -11.72
N VAL A 17 -21.90 24.06 -12.18
CA VAL A 17 -21.41 22.69 -12.05
C VAL A 17 -21.19 22.54 -10.55
N PRO A 18 -21.92 21.65 -9.84
CA PRO A 18 -21.50 21.29 -8.48
C PRO A 18 -20.04 20.89 -8.66
N ALA A 19 -19.11 21.67 -8.10
CA ALA A 19 -17.69 21.37 -8.18
C ALA A 19 -17.60 19.92 -7.74
N ASP A 20 -17.37 19.00 -8.67
CA ASP A 20 -17.87 17.64 -8.57
C ASP A 20 -17.38 17.09 -7.24
N VAL A 21 -18.26 17.11 -6.24
CA VAL A 21 -17.82 17.10 -4.83
C VAL A 21 -17.14 15.77 -4.54
N THR A 22 -17.53 14.75 -5.30
CA THR A 22 -16.90 13.44 -5.44
C THR A 22 -15.50 13.53 -6.05
N THR A 23 -15.28 14.30 -7.12
CA THR A 23 -13.96 14.51 -7.74
C THR A 23 -13.01 15.32 -6.85
N ILE A 24 -13.50 16.38 -6.17
CA ILE A 24 -12.68 17.15 -5.21
C ILE A 24 -12.41 16.32 -3.95
N ALA A 25 -13.41 15.61 -3.43
CA ALA A 25 -13.22 14.72 -2.28
C ALA A 25 -12.18 13.63 -2.56
N ASN A 26 -12.12 13.09 -3.78
CA ASN A 26 -11.12 12.09 -4.19
C ASN A 26 -9.78 12.68 -4.66
N THR A 27 -9.54 13.99 -4.46
CA THR A 27 -8.23 14.58 -4.78
C THR A 27 -7.16 13.96 -3.91
N ARG A 28 -6.15 13.39 -4.56
CA ARG A 28 -5.04 12.70 -3.91
C ARG A 28 -4.15 13.69 -3.15
N LEU A 29 -3.95 13.42 -1.86
CA LEU A 29 -2.98 14.10 -1.00
C LEU A 29 -1.67 13.30 -0.88
N LEU A 30 -1.74 11.98 -1.03
CA LEU A 30 -0.66 11.03 -0.82
C LEU A 30 0.06 10.70 -2.14
N ASP A 31 1.38 10.89 -2.22
CA ASP A 31 2.18 10.50 -3.39
C ASP A 31 2.79 9.09 -3.20
N PRO A 32 2.41 8.09 -4.02
CA PRO A 32 2.94 6.72 -3.92
C PRO A 32 4.47 6.63 -4.02
N ASN A 33 5.15 7.58 -4.68
CA ASN A 33 6.59 7.51 -4.92
C ASN A 33 7.45 7.82 -3.68
N VAL A 34 6.85 8.36 -2.61
CA VAL A 34 7.59 8.81 -1.43
C VAL A 34 7.15 8.16 -0.13
N LEU A 35 6.05 7.39 -0.16
CA LEU A 35 5.42 6.86 1.06
C LEU A 35 6.04 5.55 1.57
N SER A 36 6.74 4.79 0.73
CA SER A 36 7.37 3.52 1.12
C SER A 36 8.17 3.63 2.42
N ARG A 37 8.97 4.70 2.56
CA ARG A 37 9.75 4.97 3.80
C ARG A 37 8.85 5.19 5.01
N THR A 38 7.75 5.91 4.84
CA THR A 38 6.80 6.19 5.93
C THR A 38 6.11 4.92 6.41
N PHE A 39 5.65 4.06 5.48
CA PHE A 39 5.06 2.78 5.84
C PHE A 39 6.07 1.84 6.51
N THR A 40 7.28 1.75 5.96
CA THR A 40 8.37 0.94 6.55
C THR A 40 8.71 1.42 7.96
N GLN A 41 8.83 2.73 8.16
CA GLN A 41 9.11 3.36 9.45
C GLN A 41 8.01 3.07 10.48
N LEU A 42 6.74 3.18 10.09
CA LEU A 42 5.60 2.91 10.98
C LEU A 42 5.42 1.41 11.27
N GLN A 43 6.10 0.54 10.52
CA GLN A 43 6.08 -0.93 10.68
C GLN A 43 7.38 -1.50 11.28
N GLN A 44 8.26 -0.65 11.84
CA GLN A 44 9.60 -0.98 12.31
C GLN A 44 9.73 -2.10 13.35
N LEU A 45 8.63 -2.56 13.95
CA LEU A 45 8.68 -3.70 14.88
C LEU A 45 9.15 -5.00 14.21
N LYS A 46 9.16 -5.07 12.86
CA LYS A 46 9.65 -6.22 12.09
C LYS A 46 10.61 -5.78 10.97
N ASN A 47 11.87 -5.52 11.32
CA ASN A 47 12.91 -5.02 10.40
C ASN A 47 13.20 -5.89 9.17
N PHE A 48 12.71 -7.13 9.14
CA PHE A 48 12.84 -8.03 8.00
C PHE A 48 11.71 -7.89 6.96
N TYR A 49 10.71 -7.04 7.22
CA TYR A 49 9.70 -6.67 6.23
C TYR A 49 10.04 -5.34 5.57
N GLY A 50 9.57 -5.19 4.34
CA GLY A 50 9.72 -3.97 3.56
C GLY A 50 8.58 -3.77 2.58
N PHE A 51 8.61 -2.61 1.95
CA PHE A 51 7.74 -2.25 0.84
C PHE A 51 8.59 -1.87 -0.36
N PRO A 52 8.02 -1.97 -1.57
CA PRO A 52 8.67 -1.51 -2.79
C PRO A 52 9.04 -0.02 -2.71
N PRO A 53 10.01 0.47 -3.50
CA PRO A 53 10.34 1.88 -3.54
C PRO A 53 9.14 2.78 -3.91
N THR A 54 8.27 2.25 -4.76
CA THR A 54 7.09 2.93 -5.30
C THR A 54 5.86 2.13 -4.93
N LEU A 55 4.85 2.76 -4.34
CA LEU A 55 3.61 2.06 -4.01
C LEU A 55 2.61 2.14 -5.15
N ASP A 56 1.61 1.28 -5.12
CA ASP A 56 0.57 1.26 -6.13
C ASP A 56 -0.64 2.10 -5.72
N ILE A 57 -1.44 2.44 -6.72
CA ILE A 57 -2.73 3.11 -6.54
C ILE A 57 -3.79 2.21 -7.13
N ASP A 58 -4.84 1.97 -6.37
CA ASP A 58 -5.99 1.22 -6.84
C ASP A 58 -7.30 1.82 -6.29
N ARG A 59 -8.43 1.45 -6.87
CA ARG A 59 -9.76 1.94 -6.45
C ARG A 59 -10.57 0.86 -5.79
N TYR A 60 -11.15 1.20 -4.66
CA TYR A 60 -12.04 0.33 -3.91
C TYR A 60 -13.38 1.03 -3.70
N ASP A 61 -14.45 0.26 -3.81
CA ASP A 61 -15.78 0.65 -3.34
C ASP A 61 -15.92 0.18 -1.90
N ILE A 62 -15.95 1.15 -0.98
CA ILE A 62 -16.07 0.90 0.46
C ILE A 62 -17.28 1.67 0.94
N ASP A 63 -18.22 0.96 1.57
CA ASP A 63 -19.49 1.50 2.04
C ASP A 63 -20.32 2.22 0.95
N GLY A 64 -20.16 1.84 -0.33
CA GLY A 64 -20.86 2.45 -1.47
C GLY A 64 -20.17 3.69 -2.04
N GLU A 65 -18.98 4.03 -1.55
CA GLU A 65 -18.17 5.14 -2.04
C GLU A 65 -16.91 4.61 -2.76
N LEU A 66 -16.81 4.91 -4.06
CA LEU A 66 -15.62 4.62 -4.84
C LEU A 66 -14.52 5.65 -4.51
N GLN A 67 -13.38 5.16 -4.03
CA GLN A 67 -12.26 5.99 -3.58
C GLN A 67 -10.91 5.40 -4.00
N ASP A 68 -9.95 6.29 -4.29
CA ASP A 68 -8.55 5.94 -4.56
C ASP A 68 -7.84 5.57 -3.24
N TYR A 69 -7.08 4.48 -3.25
CA TYR A 69 -6.21 4.02 -2.17
C TYR A 69 -4.77 3.90 -2.66
N ILE A 70 -3.83 4.26 -1.80
CA ILE A 70 -2.45 3.81 -1.91
C ILE A 70 -2.37 2.43 -1.29
N VAL A 71 -1.85 1.47 -2.05
CA VAL A 71 -1.79 0.06 -1.65
C VAL A 71 -0.39 -0.52 -1.85
N ALA A 72 -0.06 -1.50 -1.03
CA ALA A 72 1.21 -2.22 -1.16
C ALA A 72 1.16 -3.58 -0.48
N ALA A 73 1.83 -4.56 -1.07
CA ALA A 73 2.15 -5.82 -0.42
C ALA A 73 3.31 -5.61 0.57
N ARG A 74 3.18 -6.14 1.79
CA ARG A 74 4.29 -6.15 2.77
C ARG A 74 5.10 -7.42 2.57
N GLU A 75 6.26 -7.27 1.94
CA GLU A 75 7.14 -8.36 1.56
C GLU A 75 8.27 -8.58 2.58
N ILE A 76 8.89 -9.77 2.57
CA ILE A 76 10.19 -9.95 3.20
C ILE A 76 11.20 -9.10 2.43
N ALA A 77 12.10 -8.43 3.14
CA ALA A 77 13.24 -7.74 2.57
C ALA A 77 14.50 -8.55 2.84
N PRO A 78 14.96 -9.42 1.91
CA PRO A 78 16.07 -10.34 2.18
C PRO A 78 17.39 -9.63 2.50
N LYS A 79 17.56 -8.40 1.99
CA LYS A 79 18.71 -7.53 2.29
C LYS A 79 18.71 -7.00 3.73
N SER A 80 17.57 -7.05 4.42
CA SER A 80 17.42 -6.62 5.81
C SER A 80 17.64 -7.76 6.82
N LEU A 81 17.79 -9.01 6.35
CA LEU A 81 18.15 -10.14 7.20
C LEU A 81 19.61 -10.01 7.66
N THR A 82 19.88 -10.29 8.94
CA THR A 82 21.20 -10.14 9.55
C THR A 82 21.60 -11.36 10.40
N GLY A 83 22.90 -11.58 10.57
CA GLY A 83 23.42 -12.64 11.43
C GLY A 83 22.89 -14.03 11.05
N ASN A 84 22.38 -14.77 12.04
CA ASN A 84 21.81 -16.10 11.81
C ASN A 84 20.56 -16.10 10.90
N GLN A 85 19.89 -14.96 10.69
CA GLN A 85 18.70 -14.88 9.83
C GLN A 85 19.03 -15.17 8.36
N THR A 86 20.29 -14.99 7.94
CA THR A 86 20.74 -15.27 6.58
C THR A 86 21.11 -16.73 6.34
N ASP A 87 21.15 -17.56 7.39
CA ASP A 87 21.42 -18.99 7.24
C ASP A 87 20.37 -19.65 6.36
N TRP A 88 20.79 -20.63 5.57
CA TRP A 88 19.90 -21.30 4.60
C TRP A 88 18.60 -21.78 5.26
N ILE A 89 18.69 -22.39 6.45
CA ILE A 89 17.52 -22.87 7.20
C ILE A 89 16.56 -21.71 7.48
N ASN A 90 17.04 -20.63 8.09
CA ASN A 90 16.18 -19.49 8.44
C ASN A 90 15.56 -18.82 7.20
N ARG A 91 16.32 -18.69 6.11
CA ARG A 91 15.81 -18.14 4.84
C ARG A 91 14.68 -18.98 4.23
N HIS A 92 14.70 -20.29 4.44
CA HIS A 92 13.78 -21.22 3.76
C HIS A 92 12.74 -21.87 4.67
N THR A 93 12.83 -21.71 6.00
CA THR A 93 11.88 -22.29 6.94
C THR A 93 11.33 -21.30 7.96
N VAL A 94 11.88 -20.09 8.07
CA VAL A 94 11.43 -19.09 9.05
C VAL A 94 10.98 -17.80 8.36
N TYR A 95 11.81 -17.25 7.48
CA TYR A 95 11.54 -16.00 6.75
C TYR A 95 11.08 -16.30 5.32
N THR A 96 10.01 -17.08 5.18
CA THR A 96 9.59 -17.67 3.90
C THR A 96 8.65 -16.80 3.07
N HIS A 97 7.92 -15.89 3.71
CA HIS A 97 6.98 -15.02 3.03
C HIS A 97 6.82 -13.66 3.71
N GLY A 98 6.56 -12.66 2.89
CA GLY A 98 5.90 -11.43 3.33
C GLY A 98 4.57 -11.77 3.98
N ASN A 99 4.08 -10.89 4.83
CA ASN A 99 2.73 -11.05 5.34
C ASN A 99 2.14 -9.67 5.47
N GLY A 100 1.01 -9.44 4.83
CA GLY A 100 0.25 -8.21 5.00
C GLY A 100 0.02 -7.49 3.70
N PHE A 101 -1.08 -6.76 3.69
CA PHE A 101 -1.45 -5.80 2.66
C PHE A 101 -1.74 -4.49 3.36
N VAL A 102 -1.16 -3.41 2.87
CA VAL A 102 -1.37 -2.06 3.37
C VAL A 102 -2.34 -1.34 2.45
N ALA A 103 -3.28 -0.62 3.04
CA ALA A 103 -4.17 0.27 2.31
C ALA A 103 -4.32 1.60 3.06
N ALA A 104 -4.15 2.71 2.34
CA ALA A 104 -4.33 4.06 2.85
C ALA A 104 -5.22 4.86 1.90
N PRO A 105 -6.32 5.49 2.35
CA PRO A 105 -7.11 6.35 1.49
C PRO A 105 -6.24 7.50 0.96
N ALA A 106 -6.21 7.67 -0.36
CA ALA A 106 -5.24 8.54 -1.02
C ALA A 106 -5.43 10.04 -0.70
N ASN A 107 -6.59 10.41 -0.15
CA ASN A 107 -7.00 11.77 0.22
C ASN A 107 -6.99 12.04 1.74
N ARG A 108 -6.48 11.12 2.58
CA ARG A 108 -6.53 11.25 4.04
C ARG A 108 -5.15 11.19 4.69
N VAL A 109 -4.95 12.08 5.66
CA VAL A 109 -3.80 12.12 6.57
C VAL A 109 -4.28 12.26 8.01
N ASN A 110 -3.43 11.90 8.97
CA ASN A 110 -3.77 11.83 10.38
C ASN A 110 -4.12 13.20 11.01
N ALA A 111 -3.51 14.27 10.50
CA ALA A 111 -3.78 15.65 10.85
C ALA A 111 -3.25 16.59 9.75
N ILE A 112 -3.82 17.79 9.66
CA ILE A 112 -3.35 18.83 8.74
C ILE A 112 -1.93 19.25 9.15
N ALA A 113 -1.00 19.26 8.19
CA ALA A 113 0.35 19.78 8.40
C ALA A 113 0.27 21.29 8.72
N ARG A 114 0.62 21.67 9.95
CA ARG A 114 0.64 23.07 10.39
C ARG A 114 2.00 23.70 10.05
N THR A 115 1.98 24.81 9.33
CA THR A 115 3.18 25.55 8.89
C THR A 115 3.58 26.69 9.83
N THR A 116 2.79 26.98 10.86
CA THR A 116 3.10 28.07 11.81
C THR A 116 4.04 27.61 12.92
N GLN A 117 4.97 28.49 13.29
CA GLN A 117 5.99 28.30 14.33
C GLN A 117 5.39 27.99 15.72
N GLU A 118 4.08 28.23 15.91
CA GLU A 118 3.28 27.87 17.08
C GLU A 118 3.05 26.35 17.23
N ALA A 119 3.22 25.57 16.16
CA ALA A 119 3.14 24.11 16.18
C ALA A 119 4.45 23.43 16.66
N ALA A 120 5.55 24.17 16.82
CA ALA A 120 6.86 23.63 17.19
C ALA A 120 6.91 23.00 18.60
N GLY A 121 5.87 23.18 19.41
CA GLY A 121 5.74 22.59 20.74
C GLY A 121 4.75 21.41 20.85
N SER A 122 4.01 21.08 19.78
CA SER A 122 2.99 20.03 19.82
C SER A 122 3.28 19.02 18.72
N SER A 123 3.71 17.81 19.11
CA SER A 123 4.10 16.65 18.30
C SER A 123 4.13 16.88 16.78
N ASN A 124 5.32 16.75 16.17
CA ASN A 124 5.56 16.74 14.71
C ASN A 124 4.89 15.56 13.96
N ASN A 125 3.80 15.01 14.49
CA ASN A 125 3.07 13.86 14.01
C ASN A 125 1.86 14.28 13.16
N SER A 126 2.04 15.17 12.19
CA SER A 126 0.97 15.64 11.28
C SER A 126 1.36 15.40 9.82
N GLY A 127 0.37 15.16 8.95
CA GLY A 127 0.58 14.87 7.54
C GLY A 127 0.98 13.42 7.22
N TYR A 128 0.92 12.51 8.20
CA TYR A 128 1.19 11.08 7.97
C TYR A 128 -0.04 10.39 7.38
N PRO A 129 0.16 9.39 6.49
CA PRO A 129 -0.94 8.58 5.98
C PRO A 129 -1.63 7.85 7.13
N VAL A 130 -2.96 7.79 7.08
CA VAL A 130 -3.74 6.85 7.90
C VAL A 130 -3.91 5.60 7.06
N PHE A 131 -3.55 4.45 7.61
CA PHE A 131 -3.57 3.21 6.87
C PHE A 131 -3.94 2.03 7.75
N ASP A 132 -4.47 1.00 7.08
CA ASP A 132 -4.75 -0.28 7.70
C ASP A 132 -3.83 -1.36 7.13
N LEU A 133 -3.62 -2.38 7.95
CA LEU A 133 -3.03 -3.65 7.55
C LEU A 133 -4.11 -4.70 7.46
N SER A 134 -3.96 -5.66 6.55
CA SER A 134 -4.84 -6.83 6.49
C SER A 134 -4.86 -7.67 7.78
N GLU A 135 -3.83 -7.56 8.62
CA GLU A 135 -3.75 -8.21 9.94
C GLU A 135 -4.42 -7.40 11.08
N ALA A 136 -4.83 -6.14 10.83
CA ALA A 136 -5.45 -5.31 11.84
C ALA A 136 -6.85 -5.83 12.22
N GLU A 137 -7.25 -5.60 13.49
CA GLU A 137 -8.60 -5.97 13.97
C GLU A 137 -9.71 -5.26 13.19
N LYS A 138 -9.46 -4.00 12.79
CA LYS A 138 -10.30 -3.23 11.89
C LYS A 138 -9.55 -3.08 10.58
N LYS A 139 -10.05 -3.74 9.54
CA LYS A 139 -9.49 -3.68 8.19
C LYS A 139 -10.54 -3.14 7.24
N VAL A 140 -10.18 -2.08 6.52
CA VAL A 140 -11.03 -1.49 5.48
C VAL A 140 -11.11 -2.41 4.25
N ILE A 141 -10.01 -3.08 3.90
CA ILE A 141 -9.95 -4.07 2.82
C ILE A 141 -9.66 -5.44 3.43
N ALA A 142 -10.58 -6.39 3.21
CA ALA A 142 -10.42 -7.76 3.67
C ALA A 142 -9.50 -8.54 2.74
N VAL A 143 -8.48 -9.18 3.31
CA VAL A 143 -7.56 -10.08 2.60
C VAL A 143 -7.52 -11.41 3.33
N ASP A 144 -7.90 -12.48 2.65
CA ASP A 144 -8.00 -13.83 3.24
C ASP A 144 -6.64 -14.54 3.31
N GLN A 145 -5.78 -14.33 2.30
CA GLN A 145 -4.44 -14.92 2.22
C GLN A 145 -3.39 -13.81 2.05
N PRO A 146 -2.95 -13.17 3.15
CA PRO A 146 -2.03 -12.03 3.09
C PRO A 146 -0.56 -12.45 2.91
N ARG A 147 -0.26 -13.73 2.72
CA ARG A 147 1.10 -14.25 2.55
C ARG A 147 1.63 -13.91 1.16
N ILE A 148 2.80 -13.29 1.10
CA ILE A 148 3.43 -12.86 -0.15
C ILE A 148 4.74 -13.63 -0.32
N TYR A 149 4.69 -14.66 -1.16
CA TYR A 149 5.84 -15.55 -1.41
C TYR A 149 6.76 -15.06 -2.51
N PHE A 150 6.30 -14.17 -3.38
CA PHE A 150 7.07 -13.61 -4.48
C PHE A 150 6.58 -12.19 -4.71
N GLY A 151 7.49 -11.27 -4.93
CA GLY A 151 7.18 -9.87 -5.19
C GLY A 151 8.42 -9.08 -5.51
N GLU A 152 8.26 -7.77 -5.66
CA GLU A 152 9.31 -6.90 -6.18
C GLU A 152 10.44 -6.67 -5.18
N VAL A 153 10.12 -6.55 -3.88
CA VAL A 153 11.14 -6.39 -2.83
C VAL A 153 12.02 -7.63 -2.75
N MET A 154 11.43 -8.81 -2.87
CA MET A 154 12.20 -10.05 -2.88
C MET A 154 12.99 -10.25 -4.18
N ALA A 155 12.43 -9.87 -5.32
CA ALA A 155 13.08 -9.98 -6.62
C ALA A 155 14.31 -9.06 -6.77
N GLU A 156 14.37 -7.97 -5.99
CA GLU A 156 15.56 -7.10 -5.92
C GLU A 156 16.77 -7.75 -5.21
N ALA A 157 16.56 -8.82 -4.44
CA ALA A 157 17.64 -9.64 -3.89
C ALA A 157 18.05 -10.71 -4.90
N ASN A 158 19.19 -11.40 -4.68
CA ASN A 158 19.58 -12.53 -5.53
C ASN A 158 18.48 -13.61 -5.43
N PRO A 159 17.65 -13.81 -6.49
CA PRO A 159 16.47 -14.65 -6.37
C PRO A 159 16.90 -16.11 -6.25
N ASP A 160 16.52 -16.75 -5.15
CA ASP A 160 16.78 -18.18 -4.88
C ASP A 160 15.49 -19.01 -4.97
N TYR A 161 14.56 -18.56 -5.81
CA TYR A 161 13.27 -19.19 -6.00
C TYR A 161 12.91 -19.31 -7.48
N ALA A 162 12.11 -20.33 -7.78
CA ALA A 162 11.51 -20.52 -9.10
C ALA A 162 10.02 -20.87 -8.91
N ILE A 163 9.15 -20.17 -9.64
CA ILE A 163 7.73 -20.53 -9.69
C ILE A 163 7.59 -21.70 -10.65
N VAL A 164 7.54 -22.90 -10.08
CA VAL A 164 7.28 -24.14 -10.81
C VAL A 164 5.81 -24.50 -10.59
N GLY A 165 5.06 -24.70 -11.67
CA GLY A 165 3.63 -25.02 -11.58
C GLY A 165 3.37 -26.31 -10.76
N GLY A 166 2.14 -26.44 -10.26
CA GLY A 166 1.74 -27.64 -9.52
C GLY A 166 1.66 -28.89 -10.41
N ASN A 167 1.90 -30.06 -9.81
CA ASN A 167 1.77 -31.37 -10.45
C ASN A 167 0.36 -31.99 -10.27
N GLY A 168 -0.66 -31.17 -9.98
CA GLY A 168 -2.02 -31.61 -9.70
C GLY A 168 -2.30 -32.08 -8.26
N GLN A 169 -1.30 -32.05 -7.37
CA GLN A 169 -1.50 -32.29 -5.95
C GLN A 169 -2.08 -31.04 -5.25
N SER A 170 -2.77 -31.25 -4.12
CA SER A 170 -3.21 -30.14 -3.27
C SER A 170 -2.02 -29.28 -2.83
N PRO A 171 -2.13 -27.94 -2.90
CA PRO A 171 -1.09 -27.05 -2.40
C PRO A 171 -0.72 -27.38 -0.95
N ARG A 172 0.58 -27.32 -0.65
CA ARG A 172 1.10 -27.51 0.70
C ARG A 172 2.01 -26.35 1.05
N GLU A 173 1.78 -25.77 2.21
CA GLU A 173 2.68 -24.80 2.86
C GLU A 173 3.37 -25.54 4.02
N TYR A 174 4.65 -25.25 4.23
CA TYR A 174 5.38 -25.67 5.42
C TYR A 174 5.68 -24.39 6.21
N ASP A 175 4.90 -24.14 7.26
CA ASP A 175 5.07 -23.06 8.23
C ASP A 175 5.44 -23.58 9.63
#